data_AF-A0A9E0SWY1-F1
#
_entry.id   AF-A0A9E0SWY1-F1
#
_cell.length_a   1.000
_cell.length_b   1.000
_cell.length_c   1.000
_cell.angle_alpha   90.00
_cell.angle_beta   90.00
_cell.angle_gamma   90.00
#
_symmetry.space_group_name_H-M   'P 1'
#
loop_
_entity.id
_entity.type
_entity.pdbx_description
1 polymer ?
#
loop_
_entity_poly.entity_id
_entity_poly.type
_entity_poly.pdbx_seq_one_letter_code
_entity_poly.pdbx_strand_id
1 'polypeptide(L)'
;MTTNSEKLTAWKALRVQWQEANQNAATARADVAKAFRECYSGRGSGPTNAQFDEVDRLESLAARLSAEVDAFVHKCVEHHPH
;
A
#
# COMPACT_ATOMS: atom_id res chain seq x y z
N MET A 1 -10.16 -20.91 -19.51
CA MET A 1 -9.62 -19.63 -20.01
C MET A 1 -10.37 -18.52 -19.29
N THR A 2 -9.70 -17.68 -18.51
CA THR A 2 -10.35 -16.52 -17.88
C THR A 2 -10.68 -15.48 -18.95
N THR A 3 -11.92 -14.99 -18.93
CA THR A 3 -12.41 -13.98 -19.86
C THR A 3 -11.76 -12.62 -19.58
N ASN A 4 -11.74 -11.72 -20.57
CA ASN A 4 -11.23 -10.36 -20.37
C ASN A 4 -11.99 -9.59 -19.26
N SER A 5 -13.26 -9.93 -19.03
CA SER A 5 -14.07 -9.35 -17.94
C SER A 5 -13.60 -9.80 -16.55
N GLU A 6 -13.26 -11.08 -16.39
CA GLU A 6 -12.73 -11.64 -15.13
C GLU A 6 -11.35 -11.05 -14.82
N LYS A 7 -10.49 -10.92 -15.85
CA LYS A 7 -9.18 -10.27 -15.74
C LYS A 7 -9.31 -8.82 -15.27
N LEU A 8 -10.19 -8.04 -15.90
CA LEU A 8 -10.43 -6.64 -15.51
C LEU A 8 -10.96 -6.52 -14.08
N THR A 9 -11.83 -7.44 -13.65
CA THR A 9 -12.38 -7.47 -12.29
C THR A 9 -11.29 -7.76 -11.27
N ALA A 10 -10.44 -8.74 -11.52
CA ALA A 10 -9.31 -9.07 -10.67
C ALA A 10 -8.32 -7.89 -10.53
N TRP A 11 -8.00 -7.23 -11.65
CA TRP A 11 -7.15 -6.04 -11.63
C TRP A 11 -7.75 -4.89 -10.81
N LYS A 12 -9.04 -4.60 -10.99
CA LYS A 12 -9.72 -3.54 -10.21
C LYS A 12 -9.67 -3.84 -8.71
N ALA A 13 -9.94 -5.09 -8.32
CA ALA A 13 -9.88 -5.50 -6.92
C ALA A 13 -8.47 -5.34 -6.34
N LEU A 14 -7.44 -5.74 -7.10
CA LEU A 14 -6.04 -5.59 -6.68
C LEU A 14 -5.64 -4.12 -6.55
N ARG A 15 -6.06 -3.28 -7.50
CA ARG A 15 -5.80 -1.83 -7.46
C ARG A 15 -6.45 -1.17 -6.24
N VAL A 16 -7.68 -1.57 -5.89
CA VAL A 16 -8.36 -1.06 -4.68
C VAL A 16 -7.58 -1.45 -3.43
N GLN A 17 -7.17 -2.72 -3.31
CA GLN A 17 -6.37 -3.18 -2.18
C GLN A 17 -5.04 -2.42 -2.05
N TRP A 18 -4.35 -2.20 -3.17
CA TRP A 18 -3.13 -1.40 -3.19
C TRP A 18 -3.38 0.02 -2.69
N GLN A 19 -4.43 0.67 -3.19
CA GLN A 19 -4.78 2.04 -2.81
C GLN A 19 -5.12 2.15 -1.31
N GLU A 20 -5.87 1.19 -0.78
CA GLU A 20 -6.18 1.11 0.66
C GLU A 20 -4.91 0.93 1.50
N ALA A 21 -4.04 -0.01 1.13
CA ALA A 21 -2.78 -0.24 1.83
C ALA A 21 -1.88 1.01 1.81
N ASN A 22 -1.78 1.69 0.67
CA ASN A 22 -1.00 2.90 0.53
C ASN A 22 -1.56 4.07 1.36
N GLN A 23 -2.89 4.21 1.41
CA GLN A 23 -3.55 5.22 2.24
C GLN A 23 -3.33 4.95 3.73
N ASN A 24 -3.43 3.69 4.14
CA ASN A 24 -3.18 3.28 5.53
C ASN A 24 -1.71 3.53 5.93
N ALA A 25 -0.76 3.21 5.06
CA ALA A 25 0.67 3.51 5.28
C ALA A 25 0.91 5.02 5.42
N ALA A 26 0.25 5.85 4.60
CA ALA A 26 0.33 7.30 4.72
C ALA A 26 -0.22 7.82 6.06
N THR A 27 -1.36 7.28 6.51
CA THR A 27 -1.93 7.60 7.82
C THR A 27 -1.01 7.19 8.96
N ALA A 28 -0.50 5.95 8.95
CA ALA A 28 0.40 5.45 10.00
C ALA A 28 1.69 6.28 10.12
N ARG A 29 2.28 6.71 8.99
CA ARG A 29 3.41 7.65 9.00
C ARG A 29 3.04 9.01 9.60
N ALA A 30 1.86 9.53 9.27
CA ALA A 30 1.40 10.79 9.83
C ALA A 30 1.23 10.71 11.36
N ASP A 31 0.74 9.57 11.87
CA ASP A 31 0.58 9.31 13.29
C ASP A 31 1.94 9.20 14.01
N VAL A 32 2.92 8.49 13.43
CA VAL A 32 4.30 8.45 13.94
C VAL A 32 4.91 9.85 13.97
N ALA A 33 4.77 10.62 12.88
CA ALA A 33 5.26 11.99 12.80
C ALA A 33 4.56 12.94 13.79
N LYS A 34 3.29 12.69 14.11
CA LYS A 34 2.56 13.41 15.15
C LYS A 34 3.11 13.07 16.54
N ALA A 35 3.28 11.78 16.86
CA ALA A 35 3.83 11.34 18.14
C ALA A 35 5.25 11.91 18.36
N PHE A 36 6.09 11.94 17.32
CA PHE A 36 7.39 12.61 17.38
C PHE A 36 7.28 14.09 17.75
N ARG A 37 6.37 14.84 17.10
CA ARG A 37 6.16 16.27 17.37
C ARG A 37 5.63 16.51 18.79
N GLU A 38 4.74 15.67 19.28
CA GLU A 38 4.22 15.74 20.64
C GLU A 38 5.32 15.48 21.67
N CYS A 39 6.15 14.46 21.45
CA CYS A 39 7.31 14.17 22.30
C CYS A 39 8.33 15.31 22.31
N TYR A 40 8.72 15.80 21.14
CA TYR A 40 9.68 16.90 21.02
C TYR A 40 9.20 18.19 21.68
N SER A 41 7.88 18.43 21.68
CA SER A 41 7.28 19.60 22.36
C SER A 41 6.99 19.39 23.85
N GLY A 42 7.36 18.24 24.42
CA GLY A 42 7.10 17.90 25.82
C GLY A 42 5.61 17.69 26.15
N ARG A 43 4.76 17.52 25.14
CA ARG A 43 3.30 17.40 25.28
C ARG A 43 2.77 15.98 25.21
N GLY A 44 3.63 15.00 24.90
CA GLY A 44 3.24 13.61 24.78
C GLY A 44 4.43 12.65 24.80
N SER A 45 4.13 11.37 24.69
CA SER A 45 5.14 10.31 24.52
C SER A 45 5.62 10.23 23.08
N GLY A 46 6.86 9.76 22.89
CA GLY A 46 7.38 9.43 21.56
C GLY A 46 6.60 8.30 20.89
N PRO A 47 6.82 8.09 19.58
CA PRO A 47 6.27 6.94 18.89
C PRO A 47 6.77 5.65 19.53
N THR A 48 5.88 4.65 19.58
CA THR A 48 6.20 3.32 20.09
C THR A 48 6.76 2.43 18.98
N ASN A 49 7.52 1.39 19.33
CA ASN A 49 8.00 0.39 18.37
C ASN A 49 6.85 -0.22 17.57
N ALA A 50 5.71 -0.50 18.21
CA ALA A 50 4.52 -1.02 17.53
C ALA A 50 3.98 -0.07 16.45
N GLN A 51 4.14 1.24 16.60
CA GLN A 51 3.76 2.20 15.55
C GLN A 51 4.72 2.17 14.36
N PHE A 52 6.02 1.95 14.60
CA PHE A 52 6.99 1.74 13.52
C PHE A 52 6.75 0.41 12.81
N ASP A 53 6.55 -0.68 13.57
CA ASP A 53 6.26 -2.00 13.02
C ASP A 53 5.02 -1.98 12.13
N GLU A 54 3.99 -1.22 12.52
CA GLU A 54 2.77 -1.08 11.71
C GLU A 54 3.00 -0.28 10.43
N VAL A 55 3.83 0.79 10.47
CA VAL A 55 4.25 1.50 9.25
C VAL A 55 4.98 0.54 8.30
N ASP A 56 5.98 -0.18 8.79
CA ASP A 56 6.80 -1.09 7.98
C ASP A 56 5.94 -2.19 7.35
N ARG A 57 5.00 -2.74 8.12
CA ARG A 57 4.05 -3.75 7.63
C ARG A 57 3.16 -3.20 6.51
N LEU A 58 2.60 -2.00 6.67
CA LEU A 58 1.72 -1.37 5.69
C LEU A 58 2.48 -0.94 4.43
N GLU A 59 3.69 -0.39 4.57
CA GLU A 59 4.54 -0.04 3.43
C GLU A 59 4.98 -1.27 2.64
N SER A 60 5.36 -2.36 3.33
CA SER A 60 5.70 -3.63 2.68
C SER A 60 4.50 -4.22 1.92
N LEU A 61 3.30 -4.14 2.51
CA LEU A 61 2.07 -4.59 1.85
C LEU A 61 1.76 -3.73 0.61
N ALA A 62 1.83 -2.41 0.73
CA ALA A 62 1.59 -1.50 -0.39
C ALA A 62 2.61 -1.72 -1.53
N ALA A 63 3.89 -1.92 -1.21
CA ALA A 63 4.93 -2.21 -2.19
C ALA A 63 4.67 -3.53 -2.93
N ARG A 64 4.31 -4.60 -2.19
CA ARG A 64 3.96 -5.90 -2.79
C ARG A 64 2.76 -5.78 -3.73
N LEU A 65 1.70 -5.11 -3.29
CA LEU A 65 0.49 -4.95 -4.10
C LEU A 65 0.76 -4.08 -5.34
N SER A 66 1.62 -3.06 -5.24
CA SER A 66 2.06 -2.27 -6.40
C SER A 66 2.75 -3.14 -7.44
N ALA A 67 3.69 -3.99 -7.01
CA ALA A 67 4.38 -4.91 -7.90
C ALA A 67 3.42 -5.91 -8.58
N GLU A 68 2.39 -6.38 -7.87
CA GLU A 68 1.36 -7.25 -8.44
C GLU A 68 0.49 -6.51 -9.47
N VAL A 69 0.13 -5.24 -9.23
CA VAL A 69 -0.60 -4.40 -10.19
C VAL A 69 0.24 -4.20 -11.46
N ASP A 70 1.53 -3.87 -11.31
CA ASP A 70 2.44 -3.64 -12.42
C ASP A 70 2.65 -4.91 -13.24
N ALA A 71 2.85 -6.05 -12.57
CA ALA A 71 2.98 -7.36 -13.22
C ALA A 71 1.71 -7.75 -14.00
N PHE A 72 0.52 -7.39 -13.48
CA PHE A 72 -0.74 -7.61 -14.19
C PHE A 72 -0.80 -6.79 -15.48
N VAL A 73 -0.44 -5.50 -15.42
CA VAL A 73 -0.42 -4.62 -16.60
C VAL A 73 0.55 -5.16 -17.65
N HIS A 74 1.75 -5.56 -17.24
CA HIS A 74 2.75 -6.09 -18.17
C HIS A 74 2.27 -7.34 -18.90
N LYS A 75 1.69 -8.32 -18.16
CA LYS A 75 1.11 -9.54 -18.75
C LYS A 75 -0.03 -9.27 -19.73
N CYS A 76 -0.81 -8.21 -19.50
CA CYS A 76 -1.89 -7.83 -20.43
C CYS A 76 -1.36 -7.14 -21.69
N VAL A 77 -0.22 -6.43 -21.61
CA VAL A 77 0.40 -5.76 -22.76
C VAL A 77 1.15 -6.73 -23.67
N GLU A 78 1.89 -7.70 -23.11
CA GLU A 78 2.66 -8.69 -23.90
C GLU A 78 1.79 -9.69 -24.68
N HIS A 79 0.53 -9.88 -24.27
CA HIS A 79 -0.41 -10.78 -24.96
C HIS A 79 -1.21 -10.13 -26.11
N HIS A 80 -0.85 -8.92 -26.53
CA HIS A 80 -1.34 -8.31 -27.76
C HIS A 80 -0.21 -8.25 -28.81
N PRO A 81 0.08 -9.35 -29.53
CA PRO A 81 0.86 -9.24 -30.76
C PRO A 81 0.02 -8.46 -31.78
N HIS A 82 0.63 -7.41 -32.32
CA HIS A 82 0.14 -6.70 -33.50
C HIS A 82 -0.01 -7.64 -34.70
#